data_AF-F2L626-F1
#
_entry.id   AF-F2L626-F1
#
_cell.length_a   1.000
_cell.length_b   1.000
_cell.length_c   1.000
_cell.angle_alpha   90.00
_cell.angle_beta   90.00
_cell.angle_gamma   90.00
#
_symmetry.space_group_name_H-M   'P 1'
#
loop_
_entity.id
_entity.type
_entity.pdbx_description
1 polymer ?
#
loop_
_entity_poly.entity_id
_entity_poly.type
_entity_poly.pdbx_seq_one_letter_code
_entity_poly.pdbx_strand_id
1 'polypeptide(L)'
;MAWLIFLLALAASLAALLIAPRLLAPRRASGAKEVRFEAGNPPYGKTRRRMAMQYIVYVYLAVAVESVVGMSIAFYLIDPGSLPEILAAVAAATAVAYITARGHGD
;
A
#
# COMPACT_ATOMS: atom_id res chain seq x y z
N MET A 1 15.33 -17.76 15.90
CA MET A 1 16.47 -16.82 16.03
C MET A 1 16.71 -16.02 14.76
N ALA A 2 16.88 -16.63 13.59
CA ALA A 2 17.07 -15.89 12.32
C ALA A 2 15.95 -14.88 12.01
N TRP A 3 14.68 -15.24 12.25
CA TRP A 3 13.54 -14.35 12.04
C TRP A 3 13.55 -13.12 12.97
N LEU A 4 14.00 -13.26 14.22
CA LEU A 4 14.15 -12.14 15.16
C LEU A 4 15.25 -11.18 14.71
N ILE A 5 16.38 -11.73 14.25
CA ILE A 5 17.50 -10.92 13.72
C ILE A 5 17.03 -10.13 12.49
N PHE A 6 16.27 -10.78 11.59
CA PHE A 6 15.68 -10.10 10.44
C PHE A 6 14.75 -8.95 10.86
N LEU A 7 13.83 -9.18 11.80
CA LEU A 7 12.92 -8.14 12.28
C LEU A 7 13.66 -6.97 12.95
N LEU A 8 14.69 -7.25 13.73
CA LEU A 8 15.52 -6.22 14.35
C LEU A 8 16.30 -5.42 13.30
N ALA A 9 16.88 -6.08 12.30
CA ALA A 9 17.58 -5.41 11.20
C ALA A 9 16.64 -4.55 10.36
N LEU A 10 15.41 -5.02 10.10
CA LEU A 10 14.36 -4.26 9.41
C LEU A 10 13.93 -3.04 10.22
N ALA A 11 13.69 -3.20 11.53
CA ALA A 11 13.33 -2.07 12.40
C ALA A 11 14.46 -1.04 12.47
N ALA A 12 15.71 -1.50 12.56
CA ALA A 12 16.89 -0.64 12.59
C ALA A 12 17.07 0.12 11.26
N SER A 13 16.83 -0.52 10.11
CA SER A 13 16.95 0.13 8.79
C SER A 13 15.86 1.18 8.58
N LEU A 14 14.61 0.89 9.00
CA LEU A 14 13.51 1.87 8.99
C LEU A 14 13.80 3.06 9.92
N ALA A 15 14.35 2.80 11.12
CA ALA A 15 14.77 3.86 12.03
C ALA A 15 15.91 4.69 11.43
N ALA A 16 16.90 4.06 10.79
CA ALA A 16 18.00 4.74 10.13
C ALA A 16 17.52 5.65 8.99
N LEU A 17 16.52 5.22 8.21
CA LEU A 17 15.89 6.05 7.17
C LEU A 17 15.23 7.31 7.74
N LEU A 18 14.75 7.29 8.98
CA LEU A 18 14.17 8.46 9.63
C LEU A 18 15.21 9.33 10.34
N ILE A 19 16.22 8.70 10.93
CA ILE A 19 17.23 9.38 11.75
C ILE A 19 18.32 10.02 10.87
N ALA A 20 18.83 9.30 9.87
CA ALA A 20 19.93 9.79 9.04
C ALA A 20 19.59 11.12 8.32
N PRO A 21 18.41 11.29 7.70
CA PRO A 21 18.03 12.58 7.13
C PRO A 21 17.88 13.67 8.20
N ARG A 22 17.41 13.35 9.40
CA ARG A 22 17.29 14.34 10.50
C ARG A 22 18.64 14.78 11.08
N LEU A 23 19.68 13.96 10.95
CA LEU A 23 21.04 14.29 11.34
C LEU A 23 21.76 15.11 10.28
N LEU A 24 21.53 14.79 9.00
CA LEU A 24 22.19 15.46 7.86
C LEU A 24 21.43 16.72 7.39
N ALA A 25 20.12 16.79 7.57
CA ALA A 25 19.32 17.91 7.09
C ALA A 25 19.58 19.18 7.91
N PRO A 26 19.60 20.36 7.26
CA PRO A 26 19.70 21.64 7.95
C PRO A 26 18.53 21.83 8.95
N ARG A 27 18.87 21.94 10.24
CA ARG A 27 17.90 22.17 11.34
C ARG A 27 17.43 23.62 11.46
N ARG A 28 17.98 24.54 10.65
CA ARG A 28 17.63 25.95 10.72
C ARG A 28 16.16 26.13 10.33
N ALA A 29 15.39 26.70 11.23
CA ALA A 29 14.06 27.19 10.93
C ALA A 29 14.21 28.28 9.86
N SER A 30 13.75 27.99 8.64
CA SER A 30 13.63 28.98 7.59
C SER A 30 12.21 29.52 7.65
N GLY A 31 12.00 30.83 7.50
CA GLY A 31 10.66 31.42 7.47
C GLY A 31 9.72 30.69 6.48
N ALA A 32 10.24 30.19 5.35
CA ALA A 32 9.48 29.37 4.39
C ALA A 32 8.91 28.04 4.95
N LYS A 33 9.46 27.49 6.04
CA LYS A 33 8.98 26.27 6.72
C LYS A 33 8.02 26.58 7.88
N GLU A 34 8.05 27.80 8.40
CA GLU A 34 7.20 28.28 9.51
C GLU A 34 5.93 28.98 9.01
N VAL A 35 6.01 29.57 7.82
CA VAL A 35 4.85 30.04 7.08
C VAL A 35 4.00 28.80 6.81
N ARG A 36 2.77 28.78 7.36
CA ARG A 36 1.74 27.92 6.80
C ARG A 36 1.69 28.32 5.34
N PHE A 37 2.16 27.47 4.43
CA PHE A 37 1.94 27.69 3.01
C PHE A 37 0.51 28.20 2.89
N GLU A 38 0.29 29.39 2.34
CA GLU A 38 -1.07 29.92 2.16
C GLU A 38 -1.94 28.91 1.37
N ALA A 39 -1.29 27.91 0.77
CA ALA A 39 -1.77 26.63 0.26
C ALA A 39 -2.41 25.65 1.27
N GLY A 40 -2.77 26.06 2.49
CA GLY A 40 -3.78 25.36 3.28
C GLY A 40 -5.19 25.57 2.72
N ASN A 41 -5.39 26.70 2.03
CA ASN A 41 -6.50 26.89 1.12
C ASN A 41 -6.00 26.53 -0.29
N PRO A 42 -6.73 25.73 -1.08
CA PRO A 42 -6.43 25.59 -2.50
C PRO A 42 -6.30 27.00 -3.11
N PRO A 43 -5.22 27.34 -3.85
CA PRO A 43 -5.05 28.68 -4.42
C PRO A 43 -6.26 29.08 -5.28
N TYR A 44 -6.92 28.09 -5.88
CA TYR A 44 -8.30 28.13 -6.37
C TYR A 44 -8.93 26.73 -6.20
N GLY A 45 -10.24 26.65 -5.89
CA GLY A 45 -10.99 25.37 -5.87
C GLY A 45 -11.54 24.95 -4.49
N LYS A 46 -12.34 23.86 -4.46
CA LYS A 46 -13.04 23.39 -3.25
C LYS A 46 -12.09 22.67 -2.28
N THR A 47 -12.08 23.10 -1.01
CA THR A 47 -11.33 22.51 0.12
C THR A 47 -11.74 21.07 0.44
N ARG A 48 -12.98 20.69 0.15
CA ARG A 48 -13.41 19.29 0.21
C ARG A 48 -13.17 18.64 -1.15
N ARG A 49 -12.04 17.94 -1.30
CA ARG A 49 -12.00 16.85 -2.28
C ARG A 49 -13.08 15.87 -1.86
N ARG A 50 -14.07 15.65 -2.72
CA ARG A 50 -14.94 14.47 -2.56
C ARG A 50 -13.97 13.29 -2.56
N MET A 51 -13.96 12.47 -1.49
CA MET A 51 -13.37 11.15 -1.63
C MET A 51 -14.08 10.55 -2.84
N ALA A 52 -13.35 10.36 -3.94
CA ALA A 52 -13.93 9.68 -5.07
C ALA A 52 -14.18 8.27 -4.56
N MET A 53 -15.45 7.94 -4.27
CA MET A 53 -15.87 6.60 -3.84
C MET A 53 -15.35 5.51 -4.81
N GLN A 54 -15.02 5.92 -6.05
CA GLN A 54 -14.24 5.14 -7.02
C GLN A 54 -12.99 4.49 -6.39
N TYR A 55 -12.21 5.19 -5.57
CA TYR A 55 -11.02 4.62 -4.93
C TYR A 55 -11.33 3.57 -3.86
N ILE A 56 -12.49 3.66 -3.20
CA ILE A 56 -12.88 2.70 -2.17
C ILE A 56 -13.11 1.31 -2.80
N VAL A 57 -13.67 1.25 -4.01
CA VAL A 57 -13.85 -0.01 -4.75
C VAL A 57 -12.49 -0.67 -5.02
N TYR A 58 -11.48 0.11 -5.42
CA TYR A 58 -10.12 -0.43 -5.63
C TYR A 58 -9.47 -0.95 -4.35
N VAL A 59 -9.72 -0.30 -3.21
CA VAL A 59 -9.23 -0.79 -1.91
C VAL A 59 -9.87 -2.13 -1.56
N TYR A 60 -11.20 -2.26 -1.71
CA TYR A 60 -11.87 -3.54 -1.48
C TYR A 60 -11.40 -4.63 -2.46
N LEU A 61 -11.17 -4.26 -3.72
CA LEU A 61 -10.67 -5.18 -4.73
C LEU A 61 -9.27 -5.68 -4.38
N ALA A 62 -8.38 -4.80 -3.92
CA ALA A 62 -7.05 -5.16 -3.45
C ALA A 62 -7.12 -6.14 -2.26
N VAL A 63 -7.94 -5.83 -1.25
CA VAL A 63 -8.12 -6.71 -0.07
C VAL A 63 -8.66 -8.08 -0.47
N ALA A 64 -9.60 -8.14 -1.42
CA ALA A 64 -10.15 -9.39 -1.91
C ALA A 64 -9.08 -10.25 -2.62
N VAL A 65 -8.30 -9.66 -3.52
CA VAL A 65 -7.21 -10.35 -4.23
C VAL A 65 -6.12 -10.81 -3.25
N GLU A 66 -5.69 -9.95 -2.32
CA GLU A 66 -4.71 -10.30 -1.29
C GLU A 66 -5.18 -11.47 -0.42
N SER A 67 -6.48 -11.50 -0.07
CA SER A 67 -7.07 -12.59 0.71
C SER A 67 -7.03 -13.92 -0.06
N VAL A 68 -7.36 -13.91 -1.35
CA VAL A 68 -7.27 -15.10 -2.22
C VAL A 68 -5.83 -15.60 -2.31
N VAL A 69 -4.87 -14.69 -2.51
CA VAL A 69 -3.44 -15.05 -2.58
C VAL A 69 -2.94 -15.60 -1.24
N GLY A 70 -3.28 -14.95 -0.12
CA GLY A 70 -2.89 -15.42 1.22
C GLY A 70 -3.46 -16.80 1.54
N MET A 71 -4.74 -17.02 1.23
CA MET A 71 -5.41 -18.32 1.42
C MET A 71 -4.80 -19.39 0.51
N SER A 72 -4.46 -19.03 -0.73
CA SER A 72 -3.81 -19.93 -1.70
C SER A 72 -2.44 -20.40 -1.20
N ILE A 73 -1.64 -19.50 -0.64
CA ILE A 73 -0.34 -19.85 -0.04
C ILE A 73 -0.55 -20.78 1.15
N ALA A 74 -1.50 -20.48 2.03
CA ALA A 74 -1.81 -21.35 3.17
C ALA A 74 -2.25 -22.75 2.73
N PHE A 75 -3.08 -22.84 1.69
CA PHE A 75 -3.57 -24.11 1.15
C PHE A 75 -2.44 -24.93 0.50
N TYR A 76 -1.55 -24.28 -0.27
CA TYR A 76 -0.38 -24.93 -0.86
C TYR A 76 0.54 -25.57 0.20
N LEU A 77 0.70 -24.89 1.35
CA LEU A 77 1.52 -25.41 2.45
C LEU A 77 0.91 -26.63 3.14
N ILE A 78 -0.40 -26.83 3.02
CA ILE A 78 -1.13 -27.97 3.60
C ILE A 78 -1.14 -29.14 2.60
N ASP A 79 -1.45 -28.86 1.34
CA ASP A 79 -1.48 -29.87 0.27
C ASP A 79 -0.77 -29.34 -0.98
N PRO A 80 0.52 -29.65 -1.17
CA PRO A 80 1.28 -29.22 -2.35
C PRO A 80 0.73 -29.76 -3.67
N GLY A 81 -0.08 -30.83 -3.65
CA GLY A 81 -0.73 -31.39 -4.83
C GLY A 81 -1.81 -30.49 -5.42
N SER A 82 -2.30 -29.52 -4.65
CA SER A 82 -3.37 -28.59 -5.02
C SER A 82 -2.95 -27.40 -5.89
N LEU A 83 -1.72 -27.42 -6.41
CA LEU A 83 -1.14 -26.36 -7.24
C LEU A 83 -2.03 -25.96 -8.44
N PRO A 84 -2.64 -26.89 -9.22
CA PRO A 84 -3.48 -26.49 -10.35
C PRO A 84 -4.77 -25.78 -9.91
N GLU A 85 -5.41 -26.20 -8.82
CA GLU A 85 -6.60 -25.53 -8.26
C GLU A 85 -6.27 -24.13 -7.75
N ILE A 86 -5.11 -23.98 -7.10
CA ILE A 86 -4.60 -22.69 -6.63
C ILE A 86 -4.35 -21.73 -7.80
N LEU A 87 -3.66 -22.20 -8.84
CA LEU A 87 -3.40 -21.38 -10.02
C LEU A 87 -4.70 -20.95 -10.69
N ALA A 88 -5.70 -21.84 -10.79
CA ALA A 88 -7.01 -21.52 -11.32
C ALA A 88 -7.74 -20.46 -10.47
N ALA A 89 -7.70 -20.57 -9.15
CA ALA A 89 -8.32 -19.61 -8.24
C ALA A 89 -7.67 -18.21 -8.33
N VAL A 90 -6.34 -18.14 -8.36
CA VAL A 90 -5.59 -16.88 -8.50
C VAL A 90 -5.82 -16.25 -9.88
N ALA A 91 -5.81 -17.04 -10.95
CA ALA A 91 -6.11 -16.58 -12.30
C ALA A 91 -7.55 -16.03 -12.42
N ALA A 92 -8.54 -16.71 -11.80
CA ALA A 92 -9.91 -16.24 -11.76
C ALA A 92 -10.05 -14.92 -10.99
N ALA A 93 -9.46 -14.82 -9.80
CA ALA A 93 -9.50 -13.60 -8.98
C ALA A 93 -8.85 -12.40 -9.70
N THR A 94 -7.71 -12.61 -10.33
CA THR A 94 -7.02 -11.56 -11.10
C THR A 94 -7.77 -11.16 -12.36
N ALA A 95 -8.41 -12.11 -13.06
CA ALA A 95 -9.27 -11.81 -14.19
C ALA A 95 -10.49 -10.97 -13.79
N VAL A 96 -11.17 -11.33 -12.69
CA VAL A 96 -12.29 -10.56 -12.12
C VAL A 96 -11.83 -9.15 -11.74
N ALA A 97 -10.67 -9.04 -11.09
CA ALA A 97 -10.11 -7.75 -10.73
C ALA A 97 -9.78 -6.88 -11.95
N TYR A 98 -9.18 -7.47 -12.99
CA TYR A 98 -8.90 -6.77 -14.24
C TYR A 98 -10.18 -6.26 -14.91
N ILE A 99 -11.21 -7.10 -15.01
CA ILE A 99 -12.51 -6.72 -15.60
C ILE A 99 -13.16 -5.59 -14.79
N THR A 100 -13.16 -5.72 -13.46
CA THR A 100 -13.76 -4.73 -12.55
C THR A 100 -13.03 -3.39 -12.64
N ALA A 101 -11.70 -3.40 -12.68
CA ALA A 101 -10.87 -2.20 -12.82
C ALA A 101 -11.10 -1.52 -14.18
N ARG A 102 -11.20 -2.30 -15.26
CA ARG A 102 -11.47 -1.77 -16.60
C ARG A 102 -12.86 -1.13 -16.71
N GLY A 103 -13.88 -1.72 -16.08
CA GLY A 103 -15.25 -1.21 -16.13
C GLY A 103 -15.51 0.10 -15.35
N HIS A 104 -14.57 0.54 -14.51
CA HIS A 104 -14.68 1.76 -13.70
C HIS A 104 -13.73 2.88 -14.16
N GLY A 105 -13.04 2.71 -15.28
CA GLY A 105 -12.01 3.63 -15.81
C GLY A 105 -12.50 4.69 -16.80
N ASP A 106 -13.81 4.75 -17.09
CA ASP A 106 -14.46 5.78 -17.92
C ASP A 106 -15.00 6.94 -17.06
#